data_AF-A0A521TPZ3-F1
#
_entry.id   AF-A0A521TPZ3-F1
#
_cell.length_a   1.000
_cell.length_b   1.000
_cell.length_c   1.000
_cell.angle_alpha   90.00
_cell.angle_beta   90.00
_cell.angle_gamma   90.00
#
_symmetry.space_group_name_H-M   'P 1'
#
loop_
_entity.id
_entity.type
_entity.pdbx_description
1 polymer ?
#
loop_
_entity_poly.entity_id
_entity_poly.type
_entity_poly.pdbx_seq_one_letter_code
_entity_poly.pdbx_strand_id
1 'polypeptide(L)'
;MATGDPPGDADALPPRRLDLRRNLRRGPLPLPDRVKSQRMSATNTRPRPSLHADTGGAVYVEFLVAFIPFFILVLGMMQLALMYSAHLVVQHAAASAARAAIVVFPDCAQRYDGAPENVVNGGGRGDDPAAALGSLFGAGSAPGGSGFGSGGGSSGGARLDAVRFAAGFPLVATSPSLDELTHDRDPRRQGIYDAIGGDTSPAARLALGALVYNNVAMAVTFPRAERETNYRDRWNSREELTTRVTYLFHCGVPIVSKMACDSAIQLYTNQPLEQIRAATEAVRGGRASIRDIQSHIEAVQAASARLNAAQPGLDELNHTGTGGTASAVLLGLTGGHYYVIRAESTLPVQGTARRITGACYNASRSR
;
A
#
# COMPACT_ATOMS: atom_id res chain seq x y z
N MET A 1 -5.80 -50.13 -5.86
CA MET A 1 -4.65 -50.10 -6.79
C MET A 1 -4.53 -48.66 -7.26
N ALA A 2 -3.55 -47.83 -6.86
CA ALA A 2 -2.28 -48.04 -6.19
C ALA A 2 -2.17 -47.08 -4.98
N THR A 3 -1.71 -47.62 -3.86
CA THR A 3 -1.39 -46.89 -2.63
C THR A 3 0.06 -46.45 -2.72
N GLY A 4 0.30 -45.15 -2.91
CA GLY A 4 1.63 -44.56 -2.89
C GLY A 4 2.00 -44.16 -1.46
N ASP A 5 3.05 -44.79 -0.93
CA ASP A 5 3.67 -44.46 0.35
C ASP A 5 4.22 -43.02 0.35
N PRO A 6 4.11 -42.28 1.47
CA PRO A 6 4.82 -41.02 1.64
C PRO A 6 6.30 -41.25 1.96
N PRO A 7 7.22 -40.41 1.44
CA PRO A 7 8.64 -40.52 1.72
C PRO A 7 8.98 -40.03 3.12
N GLY A 8 9.47 -40.97 3.92
CA GLY A 8 10.57 -40.88 4.90
C GLY A 8 10.92 -39.53 5.52
N ASP A 9 10.68 -39.46 6.82
CA ASP A 9 11.31 -38.57 7.78
C ASP A 9 12.85 -38.60 7.65
N ALA A 10 13.42 -37.50 7.16
CA ALA A 10 14.87 -37.27 7.17
C ALA A 10 15.18 -36.01 8.00
N ASP A 11 15.89 -36.27 9.10
CA ASP A 11 16.86 -35.39 9.75
C ASP A 11 16.33 -34.10 10.40
N ALA A 12 15.64 -34.29 11.52
CA ALA A 12 15.55 -33.31 12.58
C ALA A 12 16.95 -32.99 13.13
N LEU A 13 17.57 -31.91 12.62
CA LEU A 13 18.79 -31.34 13.18
C LEU A 13 18.53 -30.89 14.64
N PRO A 14 19.43 -31.21 15.59
CA PRO A 14 19.26 -30.81 16.98
C PRO A 14 19.36 -29.28 17.13
N PRO A 15 18.62 -28.68 18.08
CA PRO A 15 18.65 -27.25 18.31
C PRO A 15 20.05 -26.81 18.77
N ARG A 16 20.73 -26.01 17.95
CA ARG A 16 21.94 -25.27 18.35
C ARG A 16 21.56 -24.26 19.43
N ARG A 17 21.78 -24.64 20.70
CA ARG A 17 21.83 -23.71 21.83
C ARG A 17 22.97 -22.72 21.58
N LEU A 18 22.62 -21.51 21.15
CA LEU A 18 23.52 -20.36 21.20
C LEU A 18 23.65 -19.94 22.67
N ASP A 19 24.65 -20.50 23.34
CA ASP A 19 25.15 -20.05 24.64
C ASP A 19 25.77 -18.65 24.50
N LEU A 20 24.92 -17.63 24.43
CA LEU A 20 25.30 -16.21 24.55
C LEU A 20 25.42 -15.80 26.03
N ARG A 21 26.14 -16.61 26.80
CA ARG A 21 26.46 -16.39 28.22
C ARG A 21 27.96 -16.52 28.47
N ARG A 22 28.78 -15.71 27.80
CA ARG A 22 30.16 -15.45 28.21
C ARG A 22 30.54 -14.04 27.80
N ASN A 23 30.54 -13.12 28.77
CA ASN A 23 31.45 -11.96 28.90
C ASN A 23 30.91 -10.86 29.85
N LEU A 24 30.13 -11.22 30.87
CA LEU A 24 29.90 -10.37 32.05
C LEU A 24 30.68 -10.95 33.25
N ARG A 25 32.00 -10.80 33.25
CA ARG A 25 32.84 -10.90 34.47
C ARG A 25 34.27 -10.47 34.17
N ARG A 26 34.58 -9.24 34.56
CA ARG A 26 35.89 -8.63 34.91
C ARG A 26 35.59 -7.13 34.90
N GLY A 27 35.58 -6.37 35.98
CA GLY A 27 35.95 -6.47 37.40
C GLY A 27 35.90 -5.01 37.90
N PRO A 28 35.80 -4.74 39.21
CA PRO A 28 35.88 -3.37 39.70
C PRO A 28 37.28 -2.84 39.40
N LEU A 29 37.38 -1.81 38.56
CA LEU A 29 38.62 -1.10 38.34
C LEU A 29 39.08 -0.49 39.67
N PRO A 30 40.33 -0.72 40.10
CA PRO A 30 40.87 -0.11 41.29
C PRO A 30 40.90 1.40 41.09
N LEU A 31 40.26 2.13 42.01
CA LEU A 31 40.37 3.57 42.13
C LEU A 31 41.84 3.93 42.31
N PRO A 32 42.46 4.69 41.40
CA PRO A 32 43.81 5.16 41.60
C PRO A 32 43.82 6.13 42.78
N ASP A 33 44.72 5.84 43.71
CA ASP A 33 45.01 6.63 44.88
C ASP A 33 45.17 8.10 44.54
N ARG A 34 44.48 8.89 45.35
CA ARG A 34 44.43 10.34 45.33
C ARG A 34 45.76 10.89 45.82
N VAL A 35 46.81 10.76 44.99
CA VAL A 35 48.09 11.43 45.21
C VAL A 35 47.87 12.92 45.02
N LYS A 36 47.79 13.63 46.15
CA LYS A 36 47.88 15.10 46.24
C LYS A 36 49.27 15.54 45.77
N SER A 37 49.51 15.55 44.46
CA SER A 37 50.64 16.27 43.87
C SER A 37 50.14 17.65 43.43
N GLN A 38 50.01 18.55 44.40
CA GLN A 38 50.05 20.00 44.15
C GLN A 38 51.46 20.35 43.63
N ARG A 39 51.73 20.03 42.37
CA ARG A 39 52.73 20.75 41.60
C ARG A 39 51.97 21.80 40.81
N MET A 40 52.31 23.05 41.10
CA MET A 40 51.97 24.22 40.32
C MET A 40 52.45 24.00 38.88
N SER A 41 51.63 23.33 38.08
CA SER A 41 51.83 23.21 36.65
C SER A 41 51.38 24.54 36.07
N ALA A 42 52.36 25.39 35.76
CA ALA A 42 52.17 26.58 34.98
C ALA A 42 51.23 26.24 33.82
N THR A 43 50.05 26.88 33.82
CA THR A 43 49.00 26.73 32.82
C THR A 43 49.59 27.05 31.46
N ASN A 44 50.04 26.01 30.76
CA ASN A 44 50.44 26.06 29.37
C ASN A 44 49.16 26.19 28.55
N THR A 45 48.62 27.41 28.51
CA THR A 45 47.58 27.84 27.57
C THR A 45 48.17 27.80 26.17
N ARG A 46 48.37 26.58 25.64
CA ARG A 46 48.58 26.41 24.21
C ARG A 46 47.38 27.03 23.52
N PRO A 47 47.57 28.01 22.62
CA PRO A 47 46.47 28.60 21.88
C PRO A 47 45.74 27.46 21.18
N ARG A 48 44.47 27.24 21.53
CA ARG A 48 43.65 26.27 20.83
C ARG A 48 43.58 26.75 19.38
N PRO A 49 43.93 25.91 18.40
CA PRO A 49 43.77 26.27 17.00
C PRO A 49 42.33 26.76 16.80
N SER A 50 42.19 27.94 16.18
CA SER A 50 40.88 28.51 15.95
C SER A 50 40.06 27.54 15.10
N LEU A 51 38.76 27.42 15.38
CA LEU A 51 37.85 26.54 14.62
C LEU A 51 37.88 26.83 13.11
N HIS A 52 38.24 28.06 12.73
CA HIS A 52 38.45 28.48 11.33
C HIS A 52 39.68 27.89 10.65
N ALA A 53 40.67 27.40 11.41
CA ALA A 53 41.87 26.76 10.87
C ALA A 53 41.72 25.23 10.77
N ASP A 54 40.60 24.66 11.23
CA ASP A 54 40.33 23.23 11.17
C ASP A 54 39.80 22.84 9.77
N THR A 55 40.71 22.47 8.88
CA THR A 55 40.41 22.02 7.51
C THR A 55 39.71 20.67 7.47
N GLY A 56 39.74 19.90 8.56
CA GLY A 56 39.06 18.60 8.65
C GLY A 56 37.54 18.73 8.47
N GLY A 57 36.95 19.80 9.01
CA GLY A 57 35.52 20.06 8.87
C GLY A 57 35.09 20.46 7.44
N ALA A 58 35.96 21.13 6.69
CA ALA A 58 35.65 21.60 5.33
C ALA A 58 35.39 20.43 4.37
N VAL A 59 36.20 19.36 4.45
CA VAL A 59 36.05 18.17 3.60
C VAL A 59 34.70 17.47 3.86
N TYR A 60 34.25 17.40 5.12
CA TYR A 60 32.93 16.84 5.44
C TYR A 60 31.78 17.68 4.86
N VAL A 61 31.90 19.01 4.90
CA VAL A 61 30.88 19.90 4.32
C VAL A 61 30.83 19.74 2.81
N GLU A 62 31.99 19.71 2.13
CA GLU A 62 32.06 19.47 0.68
C GLU A 62 31.44 18.11 0.30
N PHE A 63 31.77 17.06 1.05
CA PHE A 63 31.17 15.74 0.85
C PHE A 63 29.66 15.77 1.06
N LEU A 64 29.16 16.39 2.13
CA LEU A 64 27.72 16.46 2.41
C LEU A 64 26.96 17.24 1.34
N VAL A 65 27.53 18.36 0.85
CA VAL A 65 26.93 19.18 -0.21
C VAL A 65 26.83 18.40 -1.52
N ALA A 66 27.80 17.54 -1.85
CA ALA A 66 27.76 16.70 -3.04
C ALA A 66 26.91 15.43 -2.85
N PHE A 67 26.96 14.82 -1.67
CA PHE A 67 26.32 13.54 -1.38
C PHE A 67 24.80 13.66 -1.29
N ILE A 68 24.27 14.70 -0.65
CA ILE A 68 22.82 14.84 -0.44
C ILE A 68 22.04 14.89 -1.77
N PRO A 69 22.39 15.74 -2.77
CA PRO A 69 21.68 15.76 -4.04
C PRO A 69 21.81 14.45 -4.82
N PHE A 70 23.00 13.85 -4.81
CA PHE A 70 23.23 12.55 -5.45
C PHE A 70 22.35 11.45 -4.82
N PHE A 71 22.28 11.41 -3.49
CA PHE A 71 21.45 10.48 -2.76
C PHE A 71 19.96 10.68 -3.06
N ILE A 72 19.47 11.93 -3.06
CA ILE A 72 18.08 12.24 -3.43
C ILE A 72 17.77 11.80 -4.87
N LEU A 73 18.71 11.99 -5.81
CA LEU A 73 18.55 11.54 -7.20
C LEU A 73 18.41 10.02 -7.27
N VAL A 74 19.26 9.26 -6.55
CA VAL A 74 19.18 7.80 -6.48
C VAL A 74 17.85 7.34 -5.89
N LEU A 75 17.42 7.93 -4.77
CA LEU A 75 16.12 7.63 -4.17
C LEU A 75 14.96 7.97 -5.13
N GLY A 76 15.08 9.07 -5.86
CA GLY A 76 14.11 9.50 -6.88
C GLY A 76 13.96 8.48 -8.00
N MET A 77 15.09 8.00 -8.54
CA MET A 77 15.08 6.95 -9.58
C MET A 77 14.46 5.65 -9.05
N MET A 78 14.77 5.26 -7.81
CA MET A 78 14.19 4.06 -7.20
C MET A 78 12.66 4.18 -7.06
N GLN A 79 12.15 5.30 -6.54
CA GLN A 79 10.71 5.52 -6.41
C GLN A 79 10.01 5.53 -7.78
N LEU A 80 10.59 6.19 -8.78
CA LEU A 80 10.04 6.19 -10.14
C LEU A 80 10.00 4.78 -10.75
N ALA A 81 11.04 3.98 -10.53
CA ALA A 81 11.07 2.59 -10.98
C ALA A 81 9.96 1.75 -10.31
N LEU A 82 9.74 1.94 -9.00
CA LEU A 82 8.66 1.27 -8.27
C LEU A 82 7.28 1.70 -8.77
N MET A 83 7.06 2.99 -9.01
CA MET A 83 5.80 3.50 -9.56
C MET A 83 5.54 2.95 -10.97
N TYR A 84 6.58 2.87 -11.82
CA TYR A 84 6.46 2.28 -13.15
C TYR A 84 6.12 0.79 -13.08
N SER A 85 6.77 0.04 -12.20
CA SER A 85 6.43 -1.38 -11.96
C SER A 85 4.99 -1.53 -11.51
N ALA A 86 4.52 -0.70 -10.58
CA ALA A 86 3.14 -0.72 -10.12
C ALA A 86 2.14 -0.44 -11.25
N HIS A 87 2.47 0.47 -12.18
CA HIS A 87 1.62 0.71 -13.35
C HIS A 87 1.45 -0.54 -14.23
N LEU A 88 2.53 -1.30 -14.46
CA LEU A 88 2.47 -2.57 -15.20
C LEU A 88 1.64 -3.62 -14.46
N VAL A 89 1.77 -3.70 -13.13
CA VAL A 89 0.97 -4.62 -12.32
C VAL A 89 -0.52 -4.26 -12.36
N VAL A 90 -0.87 -2.97 -12.26
CA VAL A 90 -2.26 -2.51 -12.35
C VAL A 90 -2.86 -2.75 -13.74
N GLN A 91 -2.07 -2.62 -14.81
CA GLN A 91 -2.49 -3.06 -16.16
C GLN A 91 -2.79 -4.56 -16.22
N HIS A 92 -1.93 -5.39 -15.62
CA HIS A 92 -2.17 -6.83 -15.55
C HIS A 92 -3.38 -7.17 -14.67
N ALA A 93 -3.61 -6.42 -13.58
CA ALA A 93 -4.79 -6.52 -12.75
C ALA A 93 -6.06 -6.19 -13.54
N ALA A 94 -6.06 -5.13 -14.35
CA ALA A 94 -7.19 -4.79 -15.22
C ALA A 94 -7.50 -5.88 -16.26
N ALA A 95 -6.46 -6.44 -16.90
CA ALA A 95 -6.64 -7.56 -17.83
C ALA A 95 -7.17 -8.83 -17.12
N SER A 96 -6.68 -9.13 -15.92
CA SER A 96 -7.15 -10.27 -15.12
C SER A 96 -8.59 -10.08 -14.67
N ALA A 97 -8.96 -8.87 -14.25
CA ALA A 97 -10.32 -8.49 -13.90
C ALA A 97 -11.27 -8.62 -15.09
N ALA A 98 -10.87 -8.12 -16.27
CA ALA A 98 -11.68 -8.24 -17.49
C ALA A 98 -11.91 -9.71 -17.89
N ARG A 99 -10.87 -10.55 -17.82
CA ARG A 99 -10.98 -12.00 -18.09
C ARG A 99 -11.88 -12.71 -17.10
N ALA A 100 -11.81 -12.34 -15.82
CA ALA A 100 -12.73 -12.86 -14.81
C ALA A 100 -14.16 -12.40 -15.09
N ALA A 101 -14.38 -11.10 -15.35
CA ALA A 101 -15.69 -10.51 -15.59
C ALA A 101 -16.45 -11.17 -16.76
N ILE A 102 -15.77 -11.43 -17.89
CA ILE A 102 -16.42 -12.05 -19.06
C ILE A 102 -16.89 -13.50 -18.80
N VAL A 103 -16.33 -14.18 -17.80
CA VAL A 103 -16.74 -15.53 -17.40
C VAL A 103 -17.76 -15.44 -16.26
N VAL A 104 -17.47 -14.62 -15.26
CA VAL A 104 -18.23 -14.51 -14.01
C VAL A 104 -19.60 -13.87 -14.24
N PHE A 105 -19.74 -12.85 -15.08
CA PHE A 105 -21.05 -12.19 -15.28
C PHE A 105 -22.10 -13.02 -16.03
N PRO A 106 -21.78 -13.74 -17.11
CA PRO A 106 -22.75 -14.60 -17.78
C PRO A 106 -22.94 -15.97 -17.11
N ASP A 107 -22.16 -16.30 -16.07
CA ASP A 107 -22.29 -17.58 -15.37
C ASP A 107 -23.63 -17.70 -14.62
N CYS A 108 -23.97 -18.91 -14.20
CA CYS A 108 -25.20 -19.21 -13.50
C CYS A 108 -25.36 -18.45 -12.16
N ALA A 109 -26.56 -17.93 -11.91
CA ALA A 109 -26.88 -17.23 -10.65
C ALA A 109 -26.66 -18.12 -9.41
N GLN A 110 -26.83 -19.44 -9.53
CA GLN A 110 -26.72 -20.37 -8.40
C GLN A 110 -25.29 -20.48 -7.83
N ARG A 111 -24.24 -20.21 -8.61
CA ARG A 111 -22.85 -20.19 -8.13
C ARG A 111 -22.51 -18.92 -7.34
N TYR A 112 -23.33 -17.87 -7.50
CA TYR A 112 -23.09 -16.54 -6.96
C TYR A 112 -24.29 -16.06 -6.12
N ASP A 113 -24.79 -16.94 -5.23
CA ASP A 113 -25.85 -16.63 -4.26
C ASP A 113 -27.13 -16.03 -4.86
N GLY A 114 -27.48 -16.46 -6.07
CA GLY A 114 -28.67 -15.98 -6.78
C GLY A 114 -28.48 -14.62 -7.45
N ALA A 115 -27.26 -14.06 -7.49
CA ALA A 115 -26.97 -12.79 -8.15
C ALA A 115 -27.37 -12.85 -9.64
N PRO A 116 -28.21 -11.91 -10.13
CA PRO A 116 -28.68 -11.89 -11.51
C PRO A 116 -27.51 -11.88 -12.51
N GLU A 117 -27.70 -12.60 -13.62
CA GLU A 117 -26.75 -12.68 -14.71
C GLU A 117 -26.53 -11.31 -15.36
N ASN A 118 -25.29 -11.01 -15.74
CA ASN A 118 -24.89 -9.76 -16.39
C ASN A 118 -25.28 -8.49 -15.61
N VAL A 119 -25.39 -8.55 -14.29
CA VAL A 119 -25.63 -7.37 -13.43
C VAL A 119 -24.50 -7.24 -12.40
N VAL A 120 -23.87 -6.07 -12.31
CA VAL A 120 -22.79 -5.79 -11.33
C VAL A 120 -23.34 -5.71 -9.91
N ASN A 121 -24.42 -4.95 -9.73
CA ASN A 121 -25.04 -4.64 -8.44
C ASN A 121 -26.18 -5.60 -8.10
N GLY A 122 -26.08 -6.84 -8.56
CA GLY A 122 -27.07 -7.88 -8.36
C GLY A 122 -27.06 -8.39 -6.91
N GLY A 123 -27.66 -7.61 -6.00
CA GLY A 123 -27.68 -7.88 -4.56
C GLY A 123 -28.19 -9.28 -4.22
N GLY A 124 -27.29 -10.09 -3.66
CA GLY A 124 -27.64 -11.20 -2.78
C GLY A 124 -27.68 -10.68 -1.34
N ARG A 125 -28.75 -11.01 -0.62
CA ARG A 125 -29.00 -10.69 0.81
C ARG A 125 -27.77 -10.97 1.69
N GLY A 126 -27.52 -10.23 2.77
CA GLY A 126 -28.52 -9.56 3.61
C GLY A 126 -28.07 -8.25 4.29
N ASP A 127 -29.10 -7.46 4.61
CA ASP A 127 -29.07 -6.09 5.11
C ASP A 127 -28.63 -5.94 6.58
N ASP A 128 -27.58 -6.63 7.03
CA ASP A 128 -27.05 -6.47 8.40
C ASP A 128 -25.74 -5.67 8.41
N PRO A 129 -25.79 -4.33 8.51
CA PRO A 129 -24.60 -3.49 8.57
C PRO A 129 -23.72 -3.75 9.83
N ALA A 130 -24.29 -4.39 10.86
CA ALA A 130 -23.56 -4.77 12.07
C ALA A 130 -22.62 -5.99 11.87
N ALA A 131 -22.91 -6.89 10.92
CA ALA A 131 -22.05 -8.02 10.60
C ALA A 131 -20.79 -7.59 9.83
N ALA A 132 -20.86 -6.46 9.10
CA ALA A 132 -19.77 -5.93 8.30
C ALA A 132 -18.61 -5.33 9.12
N LEU A 133 -18.89 -4.84 10.33
CA LEU A 133 -17.85 -4.28 11.22
C LEU A 133 -17.21 -5.36 12.12
N GLY A 134 -17.98 -6.40 12.49
CA GLY A 134 -17.51 -7.51 13.31
C GLY A 134 -16.52 -8.46 12.60
N SER A 135 -16.62 -8.57 11.28
CA SER A 135 -15.78 -9.45 10.44
C SER A 135 -14.41 -8.87 10.07
N LEU A 136 -14.28 -7.53 10.04
CA LEU A 136 -13.00 -6.86 9.73
C LEU A 136 -12.00 -6.97 10.91
N PHE A 137 -12.49 -7.10 12.14
CA PHE A 137 -11.67 -7.11 13.36
C PHE A 137 -11.78 -8.41 14.19
N GLY A 138 -12.67 -9.34 13.84
CA GLY A 138 -12.90 -10.55 14.62
C GLY A 138 -12.81 -11.83 13.79
N ALA A 139 -11.65 -12.49 13.78
CA ALA A 139 -11.49 -13.94 13.95
C ALA A 139 -10.09 -14.42 13.52
N GLY A 140 -9.18 -14.57 14.49
CA GLY A 140 -7.95 -15.34 14.34
C GLY A 140 -8.21 -16.85 14.37
N SER A 141 -8.83 -17.40 13.33
CA SER A 141 -9.06 -18.85 13.21
C SER A 141 -8.56 -19.42 11.89
N ALA A 142 -7.49 -20.19 12.04
CA ALA A 142 -6.88 -21.23 11.21
C ALA A 142 -7.31 -21.43 9.72
N PRO A 143 -6.34 -21.69 8.83
CA PRO A 143 -6.58 -22.06 7.43
C PRO A 143 -7.06 -23.52 7.34
N GLY A 144 -8.37 -23.75 7.41
CA GLY A 144 -8.89 -25.10 7.27
C GLY A 144 -10.41 -25.16 7.22
N GLY A 145 -10.96 -25.12 6.00
CA GLY A 145 -12.35 -25.52 5.75
C GLY A 145 -13.31 -24.37 5.50
N SER A 146 -13.75 -24.26 4.25
CA SER A 146 -15.05 -23.70 3.85
C SER A 146 -15.45 -22.36 4.48
N GLY A 147 -14.93 -21.26 3.92
CA GLY A 147 -15.53 -19.94 4.10
C GLY A 147 -14.54 -18.80 4.17
N PHE A 148 -13.77 -18.57 3.10
CA PHE A 148 -13.18 -17.24 2.82
C PHE A 148 -14.31 -16.25 2.43
N GLY A 149 -15.37 -16.22 3.23
CA GLY A 149 -16.48 -15.29 3.14
C GLY A 149 -16.00 -13.94 3.63
N SER A 150 -15.47 -13.17 2.68
CA SER A 150 -15.41 -11.71 2.67
C SER A 150 -16.67 -11.11 3.31
N GLY A 151 -16.62 -10.89 4.62
CA GLY A 151 -17.74 -10.38 5.41
C GLY A 151 -17.74 -8.86 5.54
N GLY A 152 -16.90 -8.13 4.79
CA GLY A 152 -16.99 -6.67 4.69
C GLY A 152 -17.99 -6.34 3.60
N GLY A 153 -19.13 -5.74 3.98
CA GLY A 153 -20.25 -5.38 3.10
C GLY A 153 -19.87 -4.34 2.04
N SER A 154 -19.01 -4.75 1.10
CA SER A 154 -18.90 -4.05 -0.15
C SER A 154 -20.25 -4.10 -0.83
N SER A 155 -20.70 -2.99 -1.38
CA SER A 155 -21.91 -2.91 -2.21
C SER A 155 -21.86 -3.76 -3.50
N GLY A 156 -20.83 -4.61 -3.66
CA GLY A 156 -20.70 -5.57 -4.75
C GLY A 156 -21.42 -6.88 -4.45
N GLY A 157 -22.16 -7.41 -5.42
CA GLY A 157 -22.66 -8.79 -5.33
C GLY A 157 -21.50 -9.81 -5.43
N ALA A 158 -21.76 -11.07 -5.09
CA ALA A 158 -20.77 -12.17 -5.11
C ALA A 158 -19.98 -12.29 -6.44
N ARG A 159 -20.57 -11.88 -7.56
CA ARG A 159 -19.90 -11.79 -8.87
C ARG A 159 -18.80 -10.74 -8.88
N LEU A 160 -19.07 -9.54 -8.36
CA LEU A 160 -18.09 -8.46 -8.31
C LEU A 160 -16.91 -8.84 -7.41
N ASP A 161 -17.17 -9.54 -6.31
CA ASP A 161 -16.11 -9.99 -5.42
C ASP A 161 -15.19 -11.03 -6.07
N ALA A 162 -15.73 -11.94 -6.89
CA ALA A 162 -14.90 -12.85 -7.69
C ALA A 162 -14.01 -12.10 -8.70
N VAL A 163 -14.54 -11.04 -9.33
CA VAL A 163 -13.76 -10.18 -10.25
C VAL A 163 -12.68 -9.40 -9.49
N ARG A 164 -13.01 -8.83 -8.33
CA ARG A 164 -12.04 -8.13 -7.47
C ARG A 164 -10.95 -9.05 -6.96
N PHE A 165 -11.31 -10.27 -6.56
CA PHE A 165 -10.33 -11.27 -6.15
C PHE A 165 -9.32 -11.56 -7.27
N ALA A 166 -9.80 -11.71 -8.52
CA ALA A 166 -8.93 -11.88 -9.67
C ALA A 166 -8.04 -10.66 -9.95
N ALA A 167 -8.58 -9.44 -9.77
CA ALA A 167 -7.84 -8.18 -9.90
C ALA A 167 -6.77 -8.01 -8.80
N GLY A 168 -7.08 -8.45 -7.58
CA GLY A 168 -6.24 -8.30 -6.40
C GLY A 168 -4.98 -9.18 -6.42
N PHE A 169 -5.02 -10.31 -7.13
CA PHE A 169 -3.91 -11.27 -7.13
C PHE A 169 -2.61 -10.69 -7.71
N PRO A 170 -2.58 -10.04 -8.89
CA PRO A 170 -1.39 -9.32 -9.35
C PRO A 170 -0.90 -8.25 -8.38
N LEU A 171 -1.81 -7.52 -7.73
CA LEU A 171 -1.49 -6.38 -6.86
C LEU A 171 -0.78 -6.78 -5.56
N VAL A 172 -0.83 -8.06 -5.18
CA VAL A 172 -0.06 -8.63 -4.05
C VAL A 172 1.41 -8.22 -4.15
N ALA A 173 1.99 -8.23 -5.35
CA ALA A 173 3.40 -7.90 -5.57
C ALA A 173 3.76 -6.44 -5.22
N THR A 174 2.77 -5.55 -5.19
CA THR A 174 2.93 -4.11 -4.91
C THR A 174 2.25 -3.67 -3.62
N SER A 175 1.74 -4.62 -2.84
CA SER A 175 1.09 -4.32 -1.57
C SER A 175 2.15 -4.03 -0.49
N PRO A 176 1.99 -2.95 0.30
CA PRO A 176 2.88 -2.67 1.42
C PRO A 176 2.70 -3.72 2.52
N SER A 177 3.72 -3.89 3.35
CA SER A 177 3.55 -4.69 4.56
C SER A 177 2.69 -3.95 5.60
N LEU A 178 2.05 -4.67 6.53
CA LEU A 178 1.28 -4.03 7.59
C LEU A 178 2.18 -3.22 8.54
N ASP A 179 3.42 -3.66 8.74
CA ASP A 179 4.41 -2.94 9.53
C ASP A 179 4.80 -1.62 8.86
N GLU A 180 4.98 -1.63 7.54
CA GLU A 180 5.24 -0.44 6.73
C GLU A 180 4.09 0.56 6.82
N LEU A 181 2.84 0.10 6.78
CA LEU A 181 1.66 0.96 6.96
C LEU A 181 1.54 1.53 8.38
N THR A 182 1.84 0.75 9.41
CA THR A 182 1.60 1.19 10.80
C THR A 182 2.72 2.05 11.37
N HIS A 183 3.95 1.93 10.86
CA HIS A 183 5.13 2.58 11.43
C HIS A 183 5.72 3.72 10.59
N ASP A 184 5.07 4.14 9.49
CA ASP A 184 5.61 5.21 8.62
C ASP A 184 5.84 6.55 9.36
N ARG A 185 5.10 6.77 10.46
CA ARG A 185 5.26 7.96 11.32
C ARG A 185 6.48 7.93 12.22
N ASP A 186 7.13 6.79 12.44
CA ASP A 186 8.32 6.74 13.31
C ASP A 186 9.59 7.07 12.51
N PRO A 187 10.21 8.26 12.71
CA PRO A 187 11.43 8.63 11.99
C PRO A 187 12.61 7.68 12.28
N ARG A 188 12.53 6.84 13.33
CA ARG A 188 13.55 5.85 13.66
C ARG A 188 13.48 4.58 12.81
N ARG A 189 12.37 4.35 12.10
CA ARG A 189 12.12 3.14 11.30
C ARG A 189 12.06 3.38 9.79
N GLN A 190 12.52 4.55 9.33
CA GLN A 190 12.62 4.86 7.89
C GLN A 190 13.88 4.23 7.26
N GLY A 191 14.20 3.00 7.64
CA GLY A 191 15.27 2.24 7.02
C GLY A 191 14.86 1.76 5.64
N ILE A 192 15.77 1.82 4.66
CA ILE A 192 15.56 1.25 3.32
C ILE A 192 15.21 -0.25 3.41
N TYR A 193 15.74 -0.94 4.43
CA TYR A 193 15.46 -2.36 4.69
C TYR A 193 13.97 -2.64 4.98
N ASP A 194 13.32 -1.79 5.76
CA ASP A 194 11.91 -1.95 6.09
C ASP A 194 11.01 -1.67 4.87
N ALA A 195 11.40 -0.70 4.04
CA ALA A 195 10.71 -0.39 2.78
C ALA A 195 10.75 -1.56 1.77
N ILE A 196 11.81 -2.38 1.78
CA ILE A 196 11.88 -3.59 0.95
C ILE A 196 11.23 -4.82 1.61
N GLY A 197 10.70 -4.71 2.83
CA GLY A 197 9.93 -5.76 3.50
C GLY A 197 10.43 -6.22 4.86
N GLY A 198 11.58 -5.71 5.30
CA GLY A 198 12.18 -6.06 6.58
C GLY A 198 12.34 -7.57 6.78
N ASP A 199 12.15 -8.01 8.02
CA ASP A 199 12.18 -9.42 8.42
C ASP A 199 10.83 -10.15 8.25
N THR A 200 9.86 -9.50 7.61
CA THR A 200 8.52 -10.06 7.46
C THR A 200 8.57 -11.25 6.51
N SER A 201 8.10 -12.42 6.97
CA SER A 201 8.03 -13.59 6.09
C SER A 201 7.22 -13.27 4.82
N PRO A 202 7.65 -13.71 3.63
CA PRO A 202 6.91 -13.48 2.38
C PRO A 202 5.44 -13.91 2.46
N ALA A 203 5.17 -14.99 3.20
CA ALA A 203 3.84 -15.50 3.45
C ALA A 203 2.98 -14.54 4.29
N ALA A 204 3.53 -13.94 5.35
CA ALA A 204 2.81 -12.96 6.16
C ALA A 204 2.51 -11.68 5.37
N ARG A 205 3.45 -11.25 4.51
CA ARG A 205 3.25 -10.10 3.62
C ARG A 205 2.09 -10.34 2.63
N LEU A 206 2.01 -11.55 2.09
CA LEU A 206 0.94 -11.99 1.19
C LEU A 206 -0.40 -12.13 1.92
N ALA A 207 -0.42 -12.73 3.11
CA ALA A 207 -1.67 -13.01 3.81
C ALA A 207 -2.31 -11.75 4.43
N LEU A 208 -1.53 -10.89 5.08
CA LEU A 208 -2.06 -9.75 5.83
C LEU A 208 -2.01 -8.46 5.03
N GLY A 209 -0.87 -8.18 4.39
CA GLY A 209 -0.68 -6.97 3.59
C GLY A 209 -1.61 -6.98 2.39
N ALA A 210 -1.46 -7.97 1.50
CA ALA A 210 -2.19 -7.95 0.24
C ALA A 210 -3.71 -8.10 0.39
N LEU A 211 -4.19 -8.97 1.28
CA LEU A 211 -5.65 -9.18 1.41
C LEU A 211 -6.34 -7.98 2.06
N VAL A 212 -5.79 -7.44 3.15
CA VAL A 212 -6.43 -6.32 3.85
C VAL A 212 -6.24 -5.02 3.08
N TYR A 213 -5.01 -4.75 2.62
CA TYR A 213 -4.70 -3.52 1.89
C TYR A 213 -5.42 -3.47 0.54
N ASN A 214 -5.33 -4.51 -0.29
CA ASN A 214 -5.92 -4.45 -1.63
C ASN A 214 -7.43 -4.29 -1.57
N ASN A 215 -8.10 -4.80 -0.54
CA ASN A 215 -9.53 -4.60 -0.35
C ASN A 215 -9.91 -3.13 -0.16
N VAL A 216 -9.07 -2.32 0.50
CA VAL A 216 -9.35 -0.90 0.75
C VAL A 216 -8.66 0.05 -0.23
N ALA A 217 -7.59 -0.40 -0.88
CA ALA A 217 -6.76 0.39 -1.77
C ALA A 217 -7.09 0.16 -3.25
N MET A 218 -7.97 -0.79 -3.59
CA MET A 218 -8.36 -1.07 -4.96
C MET A 218 -9.86 -0.84 -5.19
N ALA A 219 -10.19 -0.29 -6.35
CA ALA A 219 -11.52 -0.29 -6.93
C ALA A 219 -11.50 -0.99 -8.27
N VAL A 220 -12.54 -1.80 -8.52
CA VAL A 220 -12.84 -2.34 -9.84
C VAL A 220 -14.16 -1.74 -10.29
N THR A 221 -14.12 -0.99 -11.38
CA THR A 221 -15.28 -0.36 -12.00
C THR A 221 -15.42 -0.79 -13.46
N PHE A 222 -16.59 -0.55 -14.03
CA PHE A 222 -16.84 -0.89 -15.43
C PHE A 222 -17.36 0.33 -16.18
N PRO A 223 -16.48 1.13 -16.79
CA PRO A 223 -16.91 2.24 -17.63
C PRO A 223 -17.60 1.73 -18.90
N ARG A 224 -18.44 2.57 -19.52
CA ARG A 224 -19.12 2.25 -20.78
C ARG A 224 -18.17 2.10 -21.98
N ALA A 225 -17.10 2.88 -21.99
CA ALA A 225 -16.03 2.86 -22.98
C ALA A 225 -14.71 3.28 -22.34
N GLU A 226 -13.61 3.13 -23.08
CA GLU A 226 -12.28 3.57 -22.61
C GLU A 226 -12.30 5.07 -22.26
N ARG A 227 -11.71 5.42 -21.12
CA ARG A 227 -11.66 6.79 -20.56
C ARG A 227 -13.00 7.42 -20.20
N GLU A 228 -14.12 6.72 -20.35
CA GLU A 228 -15.43 7.28 -19.96
C GLU A 228 -15.61 7.26 -18.43
N THR A 229 -16.24 8.28 -17.87
CA THR A 229 -16.53 8.38 -16.43
C THR A 229 -17.87 7.74 -16.05
N ASN A 230 -18.73 7.48 -17.02
CA ASN A 230 -20.01 6.82 -16.79
C ASN A 230 -19.81 5.32 -16.64
N TYR A 231 -20.27 4.79 -15.52
CA TYR A 231 -20.25 3.36 -15.26
C TYR A 231 -21.46 2.66 -15.88
N ARG A 232 -21.27 1.37 -16.10
CA ARG A 232 -22.28 0.45 -16.56
C ARG A 232 -22.41 -0.69 -15.58
N ASP A 233 -23.65 -1.07 -15.32
CA ASP A 233 -24.01 -2.13 -14.38
C ASP A 233 -24.65 -3.35 -15.07
N ARG A 234 -24.93 -3.28 -16.38
CA ARG A 234 -25.57 -4.36 -17.14
C ARG A 234 -25.03 -4.55 -18.54
N TRP A 235 -24.85 -5.78 -19.02
CA TRP A 235 -24.35 -6.05 -20.38
C TRP A 235 -25.23 -7.00 -21.18
N ASN A 236 -25.16 -6.84 -22.51
CA ASN A 236 -25.71 -7.81 -23.46
C ASN A 236 -24.66 -8.89 -23.80
N SER A 237 -25.12 -10.05 -24.28
CA SER A 237 -24.30 -11.25 -24.51
C SER A 237 -23.27 -11.18 -25.66
N ARG A 238 -22.95 -9.99 -26.20
CA ARG A 238 -21.98 -9.78 -27.29
C ARG A 238 -21.27 -8.43 -27.21
N GLU A 239 -21.42 -7.77 -26.08
CA GLU A 239 -20.95 -6.41 -25.92
C GLU A 239 -19.50 -6.38 -25.46
N GLU A 240 -18.81 -5.27 -25.74
CA GLU A 240 -17.51 -5.02 -25.17
C GLU A 240 -17.67 -4.65 -23.69
N LEU A 241 -16.89 -5.31 -22.84
CA LEU A 241 -16.82 -5.04 -21.42
C LEU A 241 -15.46 -4.41 -21.13
N THR A 242 -15.47 -3.12 -20.78
CA THR A 242 -14.30 -2.42 -20.26
C THR A 242 -14.28 -2.56 -18.75
N THR A 243 -13.20 -3.12 -18.22
CA THR A 243 -12.91 -3.14 -16.79
C THR A 243 -11.83 -2.12 -16.49
N ARG A 244 -12.05 -1.27 -15.48
CA ARG A 244 -11.07 -0.33 -14.96
C ARG A 244 -10.68 -0.76 -13.55
N VAL A 245 -9.38 -0.82 -13.30
CA VAL A 245 -8.81 -1.03 -11.97
C VAL A 245 -8.13 0.24 -11.54
N THR A 246 -8.52 0.73 -10.38
CA THR A 246 -7.95 1.90 -9.73
C THR A 246 -7.32 1.47 -8.44
N TYR A 247 -6.06 1.84 -8.22
CA TYR A 247 -5.26 1.37 -7.11
C TYR A 247 -4.52 2.53 -6.44
N LEU A 248 -4.58 2.59 -5.11
CA LEU A 248 -3.74 3.46 -4.29
C LEU A 248 -2.41 2.77 -4.07
N PHE A 249 -1.38 3.22 -4.78
CA PHE A 249 -0.02 2.74 -4.60
C PHE A 249 0.64 3.45 -3.41
N HIS A 250 1.18 2.69 -2.46
CA HIS A 250 1.92 3.23 -1.31
C HIS A 250 3.33 3.66 -1.72
N CYS A 251 3.73 4.89 -1.40
CA CYS A 251 5.05 5.41 -1.69
C CYS A 251 5.96 5.26 -0.47
N GLY A 252 6.73 4.17 -0.43
CA GLY A 252 7.58 3.83 0.72
C GLY A 252 8.98 4.44 0.73
N VAL A 253 9.46 5.06 -0.37
CA VAL A 253 10.82 5.64 -0.40
C VAL A 253 10.86 6.95 0.40
N PRO A 254 11.66 7.05 1.48
CA PRO A 254 11.72 8.25 2.31
C PRO A 254 12.13 9.49 1.51
N ILE A 255 11.70 10.67 1.97
CA ILE A 255 11.93 11.99 1.34
C ILE A 255 11.17 12.13 0.01
N VAL A 256 11.34 11.18 -0.90
CA VAL A 256 10.73 11.19 -2.23
C VAL A 256 9.23 10.94 -2.16
N SER A 257 8.76 10.11 -1.22
CA SER A 257 7.33 9.88 -1.00
C SER A 257 6.57 11.20 -0.76
N LYS A 258 7.17 12.15 -0.03
CA LYS A 258 6.62 13.48 0.23
C LYS A 258 6.67 14.42 -0.97
N MET A 259 7.54 14.15 -1.94
CA MET A 259 7.71 14.96 -3.15
C MET A 259 6.81 14.47 -4.29
N ALA A 260 6.71 13.15 -4.44
CA ALA A 260 6.05 12.49 -5.58
C ALA A 260 4.62 12.05 -5.29
N CYS A 261 4.25 11.88 -4.02
CA CYS A 261 2.98 11.30 -3.61
C CYS A 261 2.30 12.17 -2.56
N ASP A 262 0.98 12.08 -2.48
CA ASP A 262 0.17 12.92 -1.61
C ASP A 262 -0.31 12.09 -0.41
N SER A 263 -0.40 12.71 0.78
CA SER A 263 -0.91 11.99 1.96
C SER A 263 -2.37 11.57 1.75
N ALA A 264 -2.80 10.46 2.36
CA ALA A 264 -4.20 10.03 2.28
C ALA A 264 -5.18 11.16 2.62
N ILE A 265 -4.90 11.92 3.69
CA ILE A 265 -5.77 13.02 4.11
C ILE A 265 -5.91 14.08 3.00
N GLN A 266 -4.81 14.47 2.36
CA GLN A 266 -4.84 15.46 1.26
C GLN A 266 -5.64 14.95 0.05
N LEU A 267 -5.50 13.65 -0.28
CA LEU A 267 -6.28 13.00 -1.33
C LEU A 267 -7.78 13.07 -1.01
N TYR A 268 -8.20 12.66 0.18
CA TYR A 268 -9.62 12.63 0.55
C TYR A 268 -10.24 14.01 0.77
N THR A 269 -9.49 14.99 1.25
CA THR A 269 -10.00 16.36 1.43
C THR A 269 -9.90 17.20 0.16
N ASN A 270 -9.17 16.73 -0.87
CA ASN A 270 -8.77 17.50 -2.04
C ASN A 270 -8.14 18.86 -1.65
N GLN A 271 -7.37 18.89 -0.54
CA GLN A 271 -6.71 20.09 -0.04
C GLN A 271 -5.21 19.85 0.17
N PRO A 272 -4.33 20.71 -0.35
CA PRO A 272 -2.88 20.61 -0.18
C PRO A 272 -2.44 21.13 1.20
N LEU A 273 -2.86 20.43 2.27
CA LEU A 273 -2.72 20.88 3.66
C LEU A 273 -1.26 21.14 4.07
N GLU A 274 -0.31 20.35 3.60
CA GLU A 274 1.12 20.54 3.93
C GLU A 274 1.68 21.81 3.29
N GLN A 275 1.36 22.05 2.02
CA GLN A 275 1.82 23.22 1.29
C GLN A 275 1.17 24.50 1.85
N ILE A 276 -0.12 24.44 2.22
CA ILE A 276 -0.82 25.53 2.90
C ILE A 276 -0.19 25.82 4.27
N ARG A 277 0.13 24.79 5.04
CA ARG A 277 0.77 24.93 6.35
C ARG A 277 2.16 25.55 6.24
N ALA A 278 2.98 25.07 5.29
CA ALA A 278 4.31 25.62 5.03
C ALA A 278 4.24 27.09 4.60
N ALA A 279 3.31 27.44 3.70
CA ALA A 279 3.08 28.81 3.29
C ALA A 279 2.64 29.70 4.47
N THR A 280 1.74 29.19 5.32
CA THR A 280 1.23 29.91 6.50
C THR A 280 2.33 30.13 7.54
N GLU A 281 3.16 29.11 7.79
CA GLU A 281 4.30 29.22 8.72
C GLU A 281 5.36 30.21 8.20
N ALA A 282 5.63 30.23 6.89
CA ALA A 282 6.53 31.20 6.27
C ALA A 282 6.03 32.64 6.41
N VAL A 283 4.74 32.87 6.17
CA VAL A 283 4.10 34.19 6.32
C VAL A 283 4.08 34.62 7.79
N ARG A 284 3.68 33.72 8.70
CA ARG A 284 3.61 34.00 10.15
C ARG A 284 4.99 34.27 10.75
N GLY A 285 6.05 33.68 10.18
CA GLY A 285 7.42 33.92 10.60
C GLY A 285 7.92 35.35 10.34
N GLY A 286 7.18 36.19 9.58
CA GLY A 286 7.51 37.59 9.33
C GLY A 286 8.80 37.80 8.52
N ARG A 287 9.37 36.73 7.95
CA ARG A 287 10.65 36.72 7.23
C ARG A 287 10.52 36.31 5.76
N ALA A 288 9.32 35.94 5.31
CA ALA A 288 9.12 35.54 3.92
C ALA A 288 9.26 36.76 3.00
N SER A 289 10.21 36.70 2.07
CA SER A 289 10.28 37.68 0.99
C SER A 289 9.11 37.48 0.01
N ILE A 290 8.82 38.48 -0.83
CA ILE A 290 7.79 38.37 -1.87
C ILE A 290 8.06 37.16 -2.80
N ARG A 291 9.34 36.87 -3.09
CA ARG A 291 9.73 35.71 -3.90
C ARG A 291 9.44 34.39 -3.19
N ASP A 292 9.67 34.31 -1.88
CA ASP A 292 9.34 33.12 -1.10
C ASP A 292 7.84 32.86 -1.12
N ILE A 293 7.02 33.91 -0.93
CA ILE A 293 5.56 33.82 -1.00
C ILE A 293 5.11 33.33 -2.38
N GLN A 294 5.68 33.84 -3.48
CA GLN A 294 5.38 33.38 -4.83
C GLN A 294 5.73 31.89 -5.02
N SER A 295 6.91 31.46 -4.57
CA SER A 295 7.32 30.05 -4.67
C SER A 295 6.39 29.10 -3.89
N HIS A 296 5.87 29.53 -2.73
CA HIS A 296 4.90 28.77 -1.96
C HIS A 296 3.53 28.70 -2.65
N ILE A 297 3.09 29.79 -3.31
CA ILE A 297 1.85 29.80 -4.10
C ILE A 297 1.96 28.84 -5.28
N GLU A 298 3.08 28.86 -6.01
CA GLU A 298 3.34 27.93 -7.12
C GLU A 298 3.32 26.47 -6.65
N ALA A 299 3.94 26.18 -5.49
CA ALA A 299 3.92 24.84 -4.89
C ALA A 299 2.49 24.40 -4.52
N VAL A 300 1.65 25.29 -3.96
CA VAL A 300 0.24 25.01 -3.65
C VAL A 300 -0.56 24.75 -4.93
N GLN A 301 -0.35 25.54 -5.98
CA GLN A 301 -1.03 25.35 -7.27
C GLN A 301 -0.64 24.01 -7.92
N ALA A 302 0.65 23.67 -7.90
CA ALA A 302 1.14 22.39 -8.41
C ALA A 302 0.53 21.21 -7.63
N ALA A 303 0.48 21.29 -6.30
CA ALA A 303 -0.14 20.27 -5.46
C ALA A 303 -1.65 20.14 -5.72
N SER A 304 -2.36 21.27 -5.84
CA SER A 304 -3.79 21.28 -6.18
C SER A 304 -4.07 20.64 -7.54
N ALA A 305 -3.24 20.95 -8.55
CA ALA A 305 -3.37 20.34 -9.88
C ALA A 305 -3.20 18.81 -9.83
N ARG A 306 -2.26 18.30 -9.01
CA ARG A 306 -2.08 16.85 -8.80
C ARG A 306 -3.27 16.21 -8.09
N LEU A 307 -3.77 16.81 -7.01
CA LEU A 307 -4.93 16.29 -6.28
C LEU A 307 -6.19 16.26 -7.18
N ASN A 308 -6.42 17.31 -7.96
CA ASN A 308 -7.50 17.34 -8.95
C ASN A 308 -7.35 16.25 -10.03
N ALA A 309 -6.12 15.94 -10.45
CA ALA A 309 -5.86 14.84 -11.38
C ALA A 309 -6.10 13.45 -10.76
N ALA A 310 -5.90 13.32 -9.44
CA ALA A 310 -6.17 12.10 -8.68
C ALA A 310 -7.67 11.90 -8.37
N GLN A 311 -8.45 12.99 -8.32
CA GLN A 311 -9.85 12.99 -7.91
C GLN A 311 -10.73 11.93 -8.60
N PRO A 312 -10.68 11.73 -9.94
CA PRO A 312 -11.53 10.73 -10.59
C PRO A 312 -11.27 9.30 -10.09
N GLY A 313 -10.02 8.99 -9.71
CA GLY A 313 -9.68 7.68 -9.16
C GLY A 313 -10.11 7.54 -7.70
N LEU A 314 -10.10 8.62 -6.92
CA LEU A 314 -10.63 8.62 -5.55
C LEU A 314 -12.15 8.48 -5.55
N ASP A 315 -12.83 9.12 -6.50
CA ASP A 315 -14.27 8.95 -6.68
C ASP A 315 -14.58 7.48 -7.01
N GLU A 316 -13.79 6.81 -7.85
CA GLU A 316 -13.94 5.37 -8.12
C GLU A 316 -13.78 4.49 -6.87
N LEU A 317 -12.81 4.80 -6.02
CA LEU A 317 -12.60 4.13 -4.73
C LEU A 317 -13.80 4.32 -3.79
N ASN A 318 -14.37 5.53 -3.75
CA ASN A 318 -15.56 5.83 -2.96
C ASN A 318 -16.81 5.10 -3.50
N HIS A 319 -16.97 4.98 -4.82
CA HIS A 319 -18.15 4.37 -5.45
C HIS A 319 -18.22 2.85 -5.30
N THR A 320 -17.08 2.16 -5.14
CA THR A 320 -17.05 0.69 -5.08
C THR A 320 -17.43 0.12 -3.71
N GLY A 321 -17.76 0.97 -2.73
CA GLY A 321 -18.33 0.56 -1.44
C GLY A 321 -17.40 -0.23 -0.52
N THR A 322 -16.23 -0.68 -0.99
CA THR A 322 -15.18 -1.28 -0.15
C THR A 322 -14.50 -0.26 0.76
N GLY A 323 -14.65 1.03 0.50
CA GLY A 323 -13.99 2.03 1.33
C GLY A 323 -14.15 3.44 0.78
N GLY A 324 -15.24 4.11 1.15
CA GLY A 324 -15.27 5.56 1.09
C GLY A 324 -14.71 6.16 2.38
N THR A 325 -15.37 5.88 3.50
CA THR A 325 -14.99 6.42 4.81
C THR A 325 -14.04 5.52 5.59
N ALA A 326 -14.27 4.19 5.57
CA ALA A 326 -13.45 3.24 6.33
C ALA A 326 -12.02 3.14 5.79
N SER A 327 -11.84 3.11 4.47
CA SER A 327 -10.51 3.16 3.83
C SER A 327 -9.83 4.51 4.09
N ALA A 328 -10.56 5.63 3.99
CA ALA A 328 -10.00 6.95 4.26
C ALA A 328 -9.48 7.08 5.68
N VAL A 329 -10.23 6.54 6.65
CA VAL A 329 -9.80 6.47 8.05
C VAL A 329 -8.60 5.55 8.18
N LEU A 330 -8.66 4.33 7.63
CA LEU A 330 -7.58 3.35 7.78
C LEU A 330 -6.27 3.85 7.14
N LEU A 331 -6.33 4.37 5.91
CA LEU A 331 -5.20 4.95 5.19
C LEU A 331 -4.76 6.31 5.76
N GLY A 332 -5.67 7.07 6.37
CA GLY A 332 -5.34 8.31 7.08
C GLY A 332 -4.61 8.06 8.40
N LEU A 333 -4.93 6.96 9.08
CA LEU A 333 -4.30 6.55 10.33
C LEU A 333 -2.85 6.07 10.12
N THR A 334 -2.55 5.44 8.96
CA THR A 334 -1.18 5.02 8.63
C THR A 334 -0.24 6.21 8.46
N GLY A 335 -0.77 7.35 8.00
CA GLY A 335 0.05 8.52 7.67
C GLY A 335 0.88 8.35 6.40
N GLY A 336 0.60 7.30 5.62
CA GLY A 336 1.30 7.02 4.37
C GLY A 336 1.03 8.05 3.28
N HIS A 337 1.93 8.06 2.29
CA HIS A 337 1.79 8.81 1.04
C HIS A 337 1.40 7.87 -0.08
N TYR A 338 0.46 8.30 -0.94
CA TYR A 338 -0.12 7.45 -1.96
C TYR A 338 -0.13 8.12 -3.33
N TYR A 339 -0.06 7.28 -4.36
CA TYR A 339 -0.23 7.68 -5.75
C TYR A 339 -1.37 6.87 -6.38
N VAL A 340 -2.28 7.55 -7.07
CA VAL A 340 -3.45 6.91 -7.69
C VAL A 340 -3.07 6.39 -9.08
N ILE A 341 -3.13 5.08 -9.27
CA ILE A 341 -2.86 4.41 -10.55
C ILE A 341 -4.17 3.88 -11.12
N ARG A 342 -4.38 4.08 -12.42
CA ARG A 342 -5.57 3.61 -13.13
C ARG A 342 -5.14 2.84 -14.37
N ALA A 343 -5.75 1.69 -14.61
CA ALA A 343 -5.61 0.97 -15.87
C ALA A 343 -6.95 0.39 -16.33
N GLU A 344 -7.08 0.23 -17.64
CA GLU A 344 -8.29 -0.27 -18.30
C GLU A 344 -7.95 -1.47 -19.18
N SER A 345 -8.89 -2.39 -19.29
CA SER A 345 -8.84 -3.48 -20.25
C SER A 345 -10.24 -3.75 -20.79
N THR A 346 -10.35 -3.75 -22.12
CA THR A 346 -11.60 -4.03 -22.83
C THR A 346 -11.53 -5.42 -23.43
N LEU A 347 -12.52 -6.26 -23.15
CA LEU A 347 -12.68 -7.58 -23.76
C LEU A 347 -14.13 -7.80 -24.21
N PRO A 348 -14.36 -8.47 -25.33
CA PRO A 348 -15.72 -8.85 -25.73
C PRO A 348 -16.26 -9.92 -24.77
N VAL A 349 -17.50 -9.76 -24.32
CA VAL A 349 -18.20 -10.77 -23.51
C VAL A 349 -18.39 -12.03 -24.36
N GLN A 350 -17.70 -13.11 -23.99
CA GLN A 350 -17.73 -14.41 -24.69
C GLN A 350 -18.97 -15.25 -24.34
N GLY A 351 -20.06 -14.61 -23.92
CA GLY A 351 -21.30 -15.29 -23.56
C GLY A 351 -21.96 -15.92 -24.78
N THR A 352 -22.41 -17.17 -24.65
CA THR A 352 -23.28 -17.73 -25.69
C THR A 352 -24.60 -16.98 -25.68
N ALA A 353 -25.05 -16.46 -26.83
CA ALA A 353 -26.39 -15.85 -26.95
C ALA A 353 -27.53 -16.84 -26.58
N ARG A 354 -27.22 -18.14 -26.53
CA ARG A 354 -28.10 -19.15 -25.96
C ARG A 354 -27.99 -19.14 -24.45
N ARG A 355 -29.11 -18.88 -23.78
CA ARG A 355 -29.28 -19.18 -22.35
C ARG A 355 -28.88 -20.64 -22.15
N ILE A 356 -27.90 -20.89 -21.29
CA ILE A 356 -27.51 -22.26 -20.92
C ILE A 356 -28.68 -22.82 -20.10
N THR A 357 -29.64 -23.44 -20.78
CA THR A 357 -30.83 -24.05 -20.16
C THR A 357 -30.52 -25.38 -19.49
N GLY A 358 -29.30 -25.91 -19.69
CA GLY A 358 -28.80 -27.05 -18.94
C GLY A 358 -28.64 -26.64 -17.49
N ALA A 359 -29.42 -27.29 -16.61
CA ALA A 359 -29.41 -27.08 -15.16
C ALA A 359 -27.98 -26.82 -14.69
N CYS A 360 -27.74 -25.57 -14.25
CA CYS A 360 -26.51 -25.18 -13.57
C CYS A 360 -26.19 -26.31 -12.59
N TYR A 361 -25.03 -26.95 -12.75
CA TYR A 361 -24.73 -28.21 -12.06
C TYR A 361 -25.07 -28.08 -10.58
N ASN A 362 -26.21 -28.66 -10.18
CA ASN A 362 -26.68 -28.54 -8.83
C ASN A 362 -25.96 -29.61 -8.04
N ALA A 363 -24.82 -29.25 -7.47
CA ALA A 363 -24.00 -30.17 -6.66
C ALA A 363 -24.77 -30.79 -5.48
N SER A 364 -25.90 -30.21 -5.07
CA SER A 364 -26.78 -30.79 -4.04
C SER A 364 -27.61 -31.99 -4.52
N ARG A 365 -27.73 -32.22 -5.84
CA ARG A 365 -28.42 -33.39 -6.42
C ARG A 365 -27.51 -34.61 -6.64
N SER A 366 -26.21 -34.50 -6.38
CA SER A 366 -25.26 -35.61 -6.56
C SER A 366 -24.78 -36.25 -5.25
N ARG A 367 -25.48 -36.01 -4.13
CA ARG A 367 -25.27 -36.71 -2.86
C ARG A 367 -26.36 -37.72 -2.58
#